data_AF-A0A3N5ES33-F1
#
_entry.id   AF-A0A3N5ES33-F1
#
_cell.length_a   1.000
_cell.length_b   1.000
_cell.length_c   1.000
_cell.angle_alpha   90.00
_cell.angle_beta   90.00
_cell.angle_gamma   90.00
#
_symmetry.space_group_name_H-M   'P 1'
#
loop_
_entity.id
_entity.type
_entity.pdbx_description
1 polymer ?
#
loop_
_entity_poly.entity_id
_entity_poly.type
_entity_poly.pdbx_seq_one_letter_code
_entity_poly.pdbx_strand_id
1 'polypeptide(L)'
;MLSTNLREQSSLMARFLHLLDCLLVMGYLWLLVNWYHVPWSPYYTRLEIITFFLCLASFQSFQLYRSWRGWKFYIEFFFILKAWGAVIGILLFYFFIFKISHAYSRVVFMIWSTSTPFLLFFVHVIARKVLSRIRSNGKNVRRAVVAGAG
;
A
#
# COMPACT_ATOMS: atom_id res chain seq x y z
N MET A 1 -27.09 -14.04 -17.05
CA MET A 1 -26.04 -13.02 -17.29
C MET A 1 -25.85 -12.15 -16.05
N LEU A 2 -25.23 -12.66 -14.97
CA LEU A 2 -25.06 -11.91 -13.71
C LEU A 2 -23.83 -12.39 -12.90
N SER A 3 -22.73 -12.72 -13.60
CA SER A 3 -21.48 -13.21 -12.97
C SER A 3 -20.32 -12.20 -13.04
N THR A 4 -20.49 -11.06 -13.72
CA THR A 4 -19.44 -10.02 -13.87
C THR A 4 -19.28 -9.13 -12.64
N ASN A 5 -20.36 -8.92 -11.86
CA ASN A 5 -20.39 -7.90 -10.81
C ASN A 5 -19.46 -8.19 -9.61
N LEU A 6 -19.18 -9.46 -9.29
CA LEU A 6 -18.31 -9.82 -8.15
C LEU A 6 -16.82 -9.64 -8.44
N ARG A 7 -16.42 -9.69 -9.72
CA ARG A 7 -15.01 -9.54 -10.13
C ARG A 7 -14.65 -8.05 -10.25
N GLU A 8 -15.58 -7.21 -10.70
CA GLU A 8 -15.42 -5.75 -10.74
C GLU A 8 -15.45 -5.09 -9.36
N GLN A 9 -16.31 -5.54 -8.44
CA GLN A 9 -16.29 -5.00 -7.06
C GLN A 9 -14.95 -5.28 -6.35
N SER A 10 -14.32 -6.42 -6.65
CA SER A 10 -12.98 -6.73 -6.11
C SER A 10 -11.87 -5.86 -6.69
N SER A 11 -11.98 -5.41 -7.95
CA SER A 11 -10.99 -4.53 -8.57
C SER A 11 -11.16 -3.06 -8.15
N LEU A 12 -12.39 -2.61 -7.89
CA LEU A 12 -12.66 -1.28 -7.34
C LEU A 12 -12.18 -1.16 -5.89
N MET A 13 -12.44 -2.16 -5.05
CA MET A 13 -11.91 -2.17 -3.67
C MET A 13 -10.38 -2.15 -3.64
N ALA A 14 -9.73 -2.92 -4.51
CA ALA A 14 -8.27 -2.92 -4.63
C ALA A 14 -7.71 -1.55 -5.04
N ARG A 15 -8.35 -0.87 -6.01
CA ARG A 15 -7.96 0.49 -6.43
C ARG A 15 -8.12 1.50 -5.29
N PHE A 16 -9.22 1.41 -4.55
CA PHE A 16 -9.46 2.30 -3.41
C PHE A 16 -8.44 2.10 -2.30
N LEU A 17 -8.08 0.85 -2.02
CA LEU A 17 -7.03 0.52 -1.04
C LEU A 17 -5.67 1.02 -1.49
N HIS A 18 -5.31 0.87 -2.76
CA HIS A 18 -4.06 1.45 -3.29
C HIS A 18 -4.03 2.98 -3.18
N LEU A 19 -5.16 3.66 -3.42
CA LEU A 19 -5.26 5.11 -3.22
C LEU A 19 -5.10 5.48 -1.75
N LEU A 20 -5.74 4.73 -0.85
CA LEU A 20 -5.57 4.90 0.59
C LEU A 20 -4.12 4.69 1.02
N ASP A 21 -3.43 3.67 0.50
CA ASP A 21 -2.03 3.40 0.81
C ASP A 21 -1.14 4.56 0.35
N CYS A 22 -1.38 5.12 -0.84
CA CYS A 22 -0.66 6.30 -1.33
C CYS A 22 -0.91 7.53 -0.44
N LEU A 23 -2.17 7.77 -0.07
CA LEU A 23 -2.54 8.87 0.84
C LEU A 23 -1.94 8.70 2.23
N LEU A 24 -1.86 7.46 2.73
CA LEU A 24 -1.21 7.13 4.00
C LEU A 24 0.27 7.44 3.97
N VAL A 25 0.98 7.05 2.90
CA VAL A 25 2.41 7.33 2.76
C VAL A 25 2.68 8.83 2.72
N MET A 26 1.88 9.59 1.97
CA MET A 26 1.97 11.05 1.91
C MET A 26 1.64 11.71 3.25
N GLY A 27 0.48 11.37 3.83
CA GLY A 27 0.05 11.93 5.11
C GLY A 27 1.01 11.61 6.24
N TYR A 28 1.63 10.42 6.21
CA TYR A 28 2.65 10.03 7.18
C TYR A 28 3.93 10.85 7.05
N LEU A 29 4.39 11.13 5.82
CA LEU A 29 5.51 12.04 5.60
C LEU A 29 5.20 13.44 6.13
N TRP A 30 4.04 13.98 5.78
CA TRP A 30 3.59 15.30 6.23
C TRP A 30 3.55 15.38 7.76
N LEU A 31 3.02 14.36 8.43
CA LEU A 31 2.97 14.27 9.89
C LEU A 31 4.39 14.27 10.48
N LEU A 32 5.32 13.49 9.93
CA LEU A 32 6.70 13.47 10.40
C LEU A 32 7.41 14.81 10.23
N VAL A 33 7.19 15.51 9.11
CA VAL A 33 7.78 16.85 8.88
C VAL A 33 7.29 17.85 9.92
N ASN A 34 5.98 17.84 10.21
CA ASN A 34 5.39 18.69 11.25
C ASN A 34 5.88 18.33 12.66
N TRP A 35 5.95 17.03 12.97
CA TRP A 35 6.43 16.54 14.27
C TRP A 35 7.88 16.93 14.55
N TYR A 36 8.74 16.88 13.53
CA TYR A 36 10.15 17.29 13.65
C TYR A 36 10.37 18.80 13.49
N HIS A 37 9.30 19.62 13.47
CA HIS A 37 9.36 21.07 13.29
C HIS A 37 10.21 21.53 12.10
N VAL A 38 10.22 20.74 11.02
CA VAL A 38 10.99 21.06 9.82
C VAL A 38 10.19 22.05 8.97
N PRO A 39 10.78 23.18 8.54
CA PRO A 39 10.07 24.14 7.69
C PRO A 39 9.69 23.49 6.37
N TRP A 40 8.41 23.61 6.00
CA TRP A 40 7.92 23.07 4.74
C TRP A 40 8.58 23.80 3.57
N SER A 41 9.25 23.02 2.71
CA SER A 41 9.99 23.54 1.56
C SER A 41 9.43 22.97 0.26
N PRO A 42 9.50 23.69 -0.89
CA PRO A 42 9.08 23.16 -2.19
C PRO A 42 9.75 21.83 -2.59
N TYR A 43 10.90 21.51 -2.00
CA TYR A 43 11.55 20.21 -2.14
C TYR A 43 10.69 19.06 -1.57
N TYR A 44 10.03 19.24 -0.42
CA TYR A 44 9.14 18.23 0.16
C TYR A 44 7.91 17.99 -0.70
N THR A 45 7.31 19.04 -1.26
CA THR A 45 6.19 18.89 -2.20
C THR A 45 6.59 18.12 -3.46
N ARG A 46 7.79 18.35 -4.01
CA ARG A 46 8.30 17.55 -5.14
C ARG A 46 8.51 16.09 -4.75
N LEU A 47 9.08 15.85 -3.58
CA LEU A 47 9.29 14.50 -3.05
C LEU A 47 7.95 13.77 -2.87
N GLU A 48 6.92 14.43 -2.32
CA GLU A 48 5.58 13.88 -2.18
C GLU A 48 4.96 13.48 -3.51
N ILE A 49 5.04 14.35 -4.52
CA ILE A 49 4.50 14.08 -5.86
C ILE A 49 5.22 12.87 -6.48
N ILE A 50 6.55 12.84 -6.44
CA ILE A 50 7.34 11.72 -6.96
C ILE A 50 6.98 10.42 -6.22
N THR A 51 6.90 10.48 -4.89
CA THR A 51 6.54 9.34 -4.05
C THR A 51 5.15 8.82 -4.35
N PHE A 52 4.18 9.70 -4.60
CA PHE A 52 2.82 9.32 -4.96
C PHE A 52 2.80 8.52 -6.26
N PHE A 53 3.45 9.01 -7.32
CA PHE A 53 3.53 8.29 -8.60
C PHE A 53 4.29 6.97 -8.47
N LEU A 54 5.38 6.94 -7.70
CA LEU A 54 6.14 5.72 -7.44
C LEU A 54 5.31 4.68 -6.67
N CYS A 55 4.60 5.08 -5.62
CA CYS A 55 3.72 4.20 -4.86
C CYS A 55 2.61 3.64 -5.76
N LEU A 56 1.97 4.50 -6.56
CA LEU A 56 0.92 4.09 -7.49
C LEU A 56 1.45 3.07 -8.52
N ALA A 57 2.62 3.33 -9.12
CA ALA A 57 3.25 2.43 -10.08
C ALA A 57 3.69 1.10 -9.44
N SER A 58 4.32 1.14 -8.27
CA SER A 58 4.80 -0.05 -7.56
C SER A 58 3.62 -0.92 -7.09
N PHE A 59 2.60 -0.35 -6.45
CA PHE A 59 1.46 -1.13 -5.97
C PHE A 59 0.61 -1.71 -7.11
N GLN A 60 0.49 -0.99 -8.22
CA GLN A 60 -0.16 -1.52 -9.42
C GLN A 60 0.63 -2.68 -10.05
N SER A 61 1.96 -2.57 -10.09
CA SER A 61 2.84 -3.60 -10.68
C SER A 61 2.87 -4.89 -9.85
N PHE A 62 2.83 -4.77 -8.52
CA PHE A 62 2.90 -5.94 -7.62
C PHE A 62 1.57 -6.65 -7.39
N GLN A 63 0.45 -6.15 -7.95
CA GLN A 63 -0.88 -6.76 -7.85
C GLN A 63 -1.22 -7.28 -6.44
N LEU A 64 -0.86 -6.50 -5.40
CA LEU A 64 -0.93 -6.90 -3.98
C LEU A 64 -2.31 -7.43 -3.56
N TYR A 65 -3.37 -7.05 -4.28
CA TYR A 65 -4.75 -7.44 -4.02
C TYR A 65 -5.28 -8.64 -4.82
N ARG A 66 -4.56 -9.17 -5.83
CA ARG A 66 -5.22 -10.03 -6.85
C ARG A 66 -5.52 -11.46 -6.39
N SER A 67 -5.01 -11.94 -5.25
CA SER A 67 -5.37 -13.28 -4.77
C SER A 67 -5.08 -13.51 -3.29
N TRP A 68 -5.89 -12.95 -2.40
CA TRP A 68 -5.82 -13.25 -0.95
C TRP A 68 -6.29 -14.65 -0.54
N ARG A 69 -6.70 -15.51 -1.49
CA ARG A 69 -7.26 -16.82 -1.18
C ARG A 69 -6.13 -17.81 -0.87
N GLY A 70 -5.63 -17.79 0.38
CA GLY A 70 -4.73 -18.82 0.93
C GLY A 70 -3.26 -18.43 1.08
N TRP A 71 -2.89 -17.16 0.85
CA TRP A 71 -1.50 -16.71 1.04
C TRP A 71 -1.18 -16.37 2.49
N LYS A 72 0.02 -16.77 2.94
CA LYS A 72 0.47 -16.55 4.32
C LYS A 72 0.93 -15.10 4.50
N PHE A 73 0.69 -14.52 5.68
CA PHE A 73 0.95 -13.10 5.98
C PHE A 73 2.38 -12.63 5.67
N TYR A 74 3.38 -13.50 5.88
CA TYR A 74 4.79 -13.19 5.63
C TYR A 74 5.13 -13.00 4.15
N ILE A 75 4.43 -13.69 3.23
CA ILE A 75 4.68 -13.54 1.79
C ILE A 75 4.28 -12.14 1.37
N GLU A 76 3.14 -11.66 1.85
CA GLU A 76 2.68 -10.31 1.55
C GLU A 76 3.60 -9.24 2.12
N PHE A 77 4.08 -9.41 3.35
CA PHE A 77 5.07 -8.50 3.93
C PHE A 77 6.33 -8.42 3.05
N PHE A 78 6.80 -9.55 2.54
CA PHE A 78 7.95 -9.59 1.63
C PHE A 78 7.68 -8.85 0.31
N PHE A 79 6.47 -8.97 -0.25
CA PHE A 79 6.09 -8.20 -1.44
C PHE A 79 6.00 -6.70 -1.17
N ILE A 80 5.45 -6.29 -0.02
CA ILE A 80 5.44 -4.88 0.41
C ILE A 80 6.87 -4.36 0.55
N LEU A 81 7.75 -5.11 1.20
CA LEU A 81 9.16 -4.75 1.34
C LEU A 81 9.87 -4.61 -0.01
N LYS A 82 9.62 -5.52 -0.96
CA LYS A 82 10.22 -5.43 -2.31
C LYS A 82 9.69 -4.22 -3.08
N ALA A 83 8.39 -3.98 -3.04
CA ALA A 83 7.78 -2.83 -3.69
C ALA A 83 8.30 -1.51 -3.10
N TRP A 84 8.31 -1.41 -1.76
CA TRP A 84 8.80 -0.25 -1.04
C TRP A 84 10.30 -0.04 -1.23
N GLY A 85 11.09 -1.11 -1.20
CA GLY A 85 12.53 -1.07 -1.48
C GLY A 85 12.83 -0.52 -2.88
N ALA A 86 12.01 -0.84 -3.88
CA ALA A 86 12.14 -0.25 -5.21
C ALA A 86 11.83 1.25 -5.21
N VAL A 87 10.78 1.69 -4.51
CA VAL A 87 10.44 3.12 -4.35
C VAL A 87 11.59 3.89 -3.68
N ILE A 88 12.10 3.37 -2.56
CA ILE A 88 13.24 3.96 -1.85
C ILE A 88 14.50 3.96 -2.71
N GLY A 89 14.78 2.88 -3.43
CA GLY A 89 15.92 2.80 -4.35
C GLY A 89 15.88 3.88 -5.42
N ILE A 90 14.71 4.11 -6.03
CA ILE A 90 14.53 5.17 -7.04
C ILE A 90 14.66 6.56 -6.41
N LEU A 91 14.10 6.78 -5.22
CA LEU A 91 14.25 8.05 -4.48
C LEU A 91 15.72 8.34 -4.12
N LEU A 92 16.47 7.34 -3.67
CA LEU A 92 17.90 7.48 -3.38
C LEU A 92 18.71 7.77 -4.64
N PHE A 93 18.40 7.10 -5.74
CA PHE A 93 19.00 7.38 -7.04
C PHE A 93 18.72 8.82 -7.50
N TYR A 94 17.49 9.30 -7.33
CA TYR A 94 17.10 10.68 -7.56
C TYR A 94 17.92 11.66 -6.70
N PHE A 95 18.04 11.41 -5.39
CA PHE A 95 18.85 12.27 -4.52
C PHE A 95 20.33 12.29 -4.90
N PHE A 96 20.87 11.16 -5.38
CA PHE A 96 22.25 11.04 -5.81
C PHE A 96 22.52 11.85 -7.09
N ILE A 97 21.67 11.72 -8.12
CA ILE A 97 21.82 12.48 -9.38
C ILE A 97 21.73 13.99 -9.13
N PHE A 98 20.72 14.42 -8.38
CA PHE A 98 20.44 15.84 -8.19
C PHE A 98 21.29 16.47 -7.06
N LYS A 99 22.04 15.66 -6.29
CA LYS A 99 22.84 16.09 -5.13
C LYS A 99 22.08 16.96 -4.11
N ILE A 100 20.75 16.80 -4.03
CA ILE A 100 19.85 17.59 -3.17
C ILE A 100 19.64 16.99 -1.78
N SER A 101 20.41 15.98 -1.39
CA SER A 101 20.27 15.30 -0.08
C SER A 101 20.44 16.24 1.13
N HIS A 102 21.10 17.39 0.95
CA HIS A 102 21.26 18.41 1.99
C HIS A 102 20.00 19.26 2.22
N ALA A 103 19.08 19.33 1.24
CA ALA A 103 17.84 20.10 1.36
C ALA A 103 16.76 19.38 2.19
N TYR A 104 16.99 18.11 2.54
CA TYR A 104 16.04 17.28 3.29
C TYR A 104 16.60 16.91 4.67
N SER A 105 15.70 16.77 5.64
CA SER A 105 16.05 16.24 6.95
C SER A 105 16.32 14.74 6.84
N ARG A 106 17.59 14.34 7.04
CA ARG A 106 18.02 12.94 6.99
C ARG A 106 17.27 12.08 8.00
N VAL A 107 16.98 12.63 9.18
CA VAL A 107 16.25 11.95 10.26
C VAL A 107 14.82 11.62 9.81
N VAL A 108 14.10 12.60 9.27
CA VAL A 108 12.73 12.41 8.76
C VAL A 108 12.72 11.34 7.67
N PHE A 109 13.64 11.41 6.71
CA PHE A 109 13.71 10.44 5.62
C PHE A 109 14.07 9.02 6.09
N MET A 110 14.98 8.87 7.05
CA MET A 110 15.34 7.54 7.61
C MET A 110 14.16 6.91 8.36
N ILE A 111 13.49 7.69 9.21
CA ILE A 111 12.33 7.22 9.96
C ILE A 111 11.22 6.87 9.00
N TRP A 112 10.90 7.76 8.08
CA TRP A 112 9.87 7.56 7.08
C TRP A 112 10.14 6.31 6.23
N SER A 113 11.35 6.14 5.70
CA SER A 113 11.70 5.00 4.86
C SER A 113 11.66 3.67 5.61
N THR A 114 12.03 3.64 6.89
CA THR A 114 12.07 2.40 7.69
C THR A 114 10.70 2.02 8.26
N SER A 115 9.89 2.99 8.69
CA SER A 115 8.61 2.76 9.36
C SER A 115 7.42 2.58 8.40
N THR A 116 7.46 3.20 7.21
CA THR A 116 6.42 3.07 6.18
C THR A 116 6.06 1.62 5.81
N PRO A 117 7.00 0.68 5.59
CA PRO A 117 6.62 -0.70 5.23
C PRO A 117 5.85 -1.41 6.35
N PHE A 118 6.13 -1.09 7.62
CA PHE A 118 5.36 -1.60 8.75
C PHE A 118 3.96 -0.99 8.78
N LEU A 119 3.85 0.33 8.56
CA LEU A 119 2.57 1.03 8.47
C LEU A 119 1.66 0.42 7.38
N LEU A 120 2.21 0.23 6.17
CA LEU A 120 1.51 -0.41 5.05
C LEU A 120 1.08 -1.83 5.39
N PHE A 121 1.96 -2.61 6.02
CA PHE A 121 1.62 -3.97 6.45
C PHE A 121 0.45 -3.99 7.44
N PHE A 122 0.43 -3.08 8.43
CA PHE A 122 -0.70 -2.98 9.38
C PHE A 122 -2.01 -2.67 8.67
N VAL A 123 -2.01 -1.71 7.76
CA VAL A 123 -3.19 -1.31 6.98
C VAL A 123 -3.70 -2.48 6.14
N HIS A 124 -2.81 -3.22 5.50
CA HIS A 124 -3.14 -4.43 4.75
C HIS A 124 -3.73 -5.55 5.61
N VAL A 125 -3.20 -5.77 6.82
CA VAL A 125 -3.75 -6.75 7.77
C VAL A 125 -5.15 -6.33 8.22
N ILE A 126 -5.37 -5.05 8.49
CA ILE A 126 -6.69 -4.51 8.87
C ILE A 126 -7.65 -4.65 7.69
N ALA A 127 -7.25 -4.26 6.49
CA ALA A 127 -8.04 -4.39 5.27
C ALA A 127 -8.48 -5.84 5.04
N ARG A 128 -7.59 -6.82 5.21
CA ARG A 128 -7.96 -8.25 5.18
C ARG A 128 -9.04 -8.61 6.17
N LYS A 129 -8.87 -8.20 7.43
CA LYS A 129 -9.82 -8.53 8.50
C LYS A 129 -11.18 -7.90 8.21
N VAL A 130 -11.20 -6.66 7.76
CA VAL A 130 -12.42 -5.93 7.37
C VAL A 130 -13.10 -6.60 6.18
N LEU A 131 -12.37 -6.88 5.10
CA LEU A 131 -12.93 -7.58 3.94
C LEU A 131 -13.40 -9.00 4.27
N SER A 132 -12.68 -9.72 5.13
CA SER A 132 -13.09 -11.05 5.61
C SER A 132 -14.40 -10.99 6.39
N ARG A 133 -14.55 -10.01 7.29
CA ARG A 133 -15.80 -9.75 8.05
C ARG A 133 -16.96 -9.34 7.16
N ILE A 134 -16.71 -8.46 6.18
CA ILE A 134 -17.75 -8.04 5.21
C ILE A 134 -18.18 -9.25 4.37
N ARG A 135 -17.25 -10.15 4.01
CA ARG A 135 -17.55 -11.35 3.25
C ARG A 135 -18.28 -12.41 4.07
N SER A 136 -17.94 -12.57 5.35
CA SER A 136 -18.64 -13.47 6.27
C SER A 136 -20.06 -12.98 6.56
N ASN A 137 -20.26 -11.66 6.67
CA ASN A 137 -21.58 -11.07 6.87
C ASN A 137 -22.39 -10.94 5.57
N GLY A 138 -21.73 -10.96 4.40
CA GLY A 138 -22.37 -10.67 3.11
C GLY A 138 -22.92 -11.88 2.35
N LYS A 139 -22.26 -13.05 2.32
CA LYS A 139 -22.69 -14.18 1.46
C LYS A 139 -22.20 -15.56 1.93
N ASN A 140 -22.59 -15.99 3.13
CA ASN A 140 -22.51 -17.42 3.50
C ASN A 140 -23.83 -18.17 3.20
N VAL A 141 -24.41 -17.96 2.01
CA VAL A 141 -25.44 -18.84 1.44
C VAL A 141 -24.87 -19.44 0.15
N ARG A 142 -23.85 -20.29 0.29
CA ARG A 142 -23.65 -21.36 -0.70
C ARG A 142 -24.24 -22.61 -0.08
N ARG A 143 -25.51 -22.87 -0.40
CA ARG A 143 -26.09 -24.22 -0.33
C ARG A 143 -25.14 -25.13 -1.11
N ALA A 144 -24.30 -25.88 -0.40
CA ALA A 144 -23.68 -27.06 -0.96
C ALA A 144 -24.76 -28.15 -0.90
N VAL A 145 -25.42 -28.40 -2.03
CA VAL A 145 -26.23 -29.60 -2.17
C VAL A 145 -25.23 -30.75 -2.33
N VAL A 146 -25.06 -31.53 -1.26
CA VAL A 146 -24.39 -32.83 -1.33
C VAL A 146 -25.42 -33.78 -1.94
N ALA A 147 -25.33 -34.01 -3.25
CA ALA A 147 -25.99 -35.16 -3.85
C ALA A 147 -25.08 -36.36 -3.56
N GLY A 148 -25.46 -37.15 -2.55
CA GLY A 148 -24.89 -38.47 -2.35
C GLY A 148 -25.16 -39.31 -3.59
N ALA A 149 -24.11 -39.73 -4.27
CA ALA A 149 -24.19 -40.86 -5.19
C ALA A 149 -24.14 -42.12 -4.31
N GLY A 150 -25.29 -42.77 -4.17
CA GLY A 150 -25.37 -44.13 -3.66
C GLY A 150 -24.77 -45.15 -4.62
#